data_AF-A0A855EHZ7-F1
#
_entry.id   AF-A0A855EHZ7-F1
#
_cell.length_a   1.000
_cell.length_b   1.000
_cell.length_c   1.000
_cell.angle_alpha   90.00
_cell.angle_beta   90.00
_cell.angle_gamma   90.00
#
_symmetry.space_group_name_H-M   'P 1'
#
loop_
_entity.id
_entity.type
_entity.pdbx_description
1 polymer ?
#
loop_
_entity_poly.entity_id
_entity_poly.type
_entity_poly.pdbx_seq_one_letter_code
_entity_poly.pdbx_strand_id
1 'polypeptide(L)'
;MFNFYPDKTFSRTEVMSQPTPVPAINGVYFWWFKEIPPGVPTEDCLTQDGYTLLYVGISPDKKGKPNSRANLKTRIKTHYSGNAEGSTLRRSLGVLLALESNYPLRRVGSGKRTTFTHLGEQWLDQWMEENAKVYWVAHEEPWLLEEILIGSISLPLNIQGNNHPFKPTLSAMRSKAMKEAKIMEIADETGFSRSKVAEIIEQATQVK
;
A
#
# COMPACT_ATOMS: atom_id res chain seq x y z
N MET A 1 5.87 -23.88 -7.83
CA MET A 1 6.86 -22.90 -7.35
C MET A 1 6.45 -21.54 -7.89
N PHE A 2 6.31 -20.50 -7.05
CA PHE A 2 5.96 -19.17 -7.56
C PHE A 2 7.10 -18.66 -8.43
N ASN A 3 6.77 -18.09 -9.59
CA ASN A 3 7.74 -17.25 -10.27
C ASN A 3 7.83 -15.93 -9.51
N PHE A 4 8.83 -15.83 -8.63
CA PHE A 4 9.11 -14.60 -7.90
C PHE A 4 9.76 -13.52 -8.78
N TYR A 5 10.16 -13.86 -10.01
CA TYR A 5 10.80 -12.93 -10.94
C TYR A 5 9.90 -12.77 -12.18
N PRO A 6 8.85 -11.94 -12.10
CA PRO A 6 7.93 -11.78 -13.21
C PRO A 6 8.61 -11.12 -14.41
N ASP A 7 8.24 -11.56 -15.62
CA ASP A 7 8.68 -10.90 -16.86
C ASP A 7 8.14 -9.46 -16.97
N LYS A 8 7.01 -9.19 -16.29
CA LYS A 8 6.38 -7.87 -16.26
C LYS A 8 5.78 -7.54 -14.90
N THR A 9 6.09 -6.34 -14.43
CA THR A 9 5.39 -5.65 -13.34
C THR A 9 4.60 -4.47 -13.90
N PHE A 10 3.57 -4.01 -13.19
CA PHE A 10 2.66 -2.97 -13.65
C PHE A 10 2.72 -1.74 -12.75
N SER A 11 2.81 -0.57 -13.37
CA SER A 11 2.74 0.74 -12.72
C SER A 11 1.32 1.04 -12.21
N ARG A 12 1.21 2.08 -11.39
CA ARG A 12 -0.07 2.63 -10.97
C ARG A 12 -0.90 3.11 -12.16
N THR A 13 -0.33 3.88 -13.09
CA THR A 13 -1.02 4.34 -14.30
C THR A 13 -1.61 3.17 -15.10
N GLU A 14 -0.84 2.11 -15.34
CA GLU A 14 -1.32 0.92 -16.04
C GLU A 14 -2.48 0.24 -15.29
N VAL A 15 -2.34 0.03 -13.97
CA VAL A 15 -3.40 -0.61 -13.17
C VAL A 15 -4.68 0.23 -13.14
N MET A 16 -4.57 1.55 -13.11
CA MET A 16 -5.71 2.46 -12.99
C MET A 16 -6.41 2.73 -14.33
N SER A 17 -5.78 2.39 -15.46
CA SER A 17 -6.32 2.54 -16.82
C SER A 17 -7.66 1.82 -17.05
N GLN A 18 -8.34 2.18 -18.14
CA GLN A 18 -9.52 1.50 -18.65
C GLN A 18 -9.31 1.10 -20.13
N PRO A 19 -9.37 -0.21 -20.47
CA PRO A 19 -9.53 -1.35 -19.56
C PRO A 19 -8.29 -1.56 -18.67
N THR A 20 -8.50 -1.93 -17.41
CA THR A 20 -7.39 -2.28 -16.50
C THR A 20 -6.86 -3.68 -16.83
N PRO A 21 -5.53 -3.91 -16.77
CA PRO A 21 -4.95 -5.24 -16.96
C PRO A 21 -5.23 -6.19 -15.79
N VAL A 22 -5.65 -5.67 -14.63
CA VAL A 22 -5.83 -6.51 -13.43
C VAL A 22 -7.13 -7.31 -13.50
N PRO A 23 -7.07 -8.65 -13.45
CA PRO A 23 -8.27 -9.49 -13.54
C PRO A 23 -9.09 -9.46 -12.24
N ALA A 24 -10.41 -9.60 -12.38
CA ALA A 24 -11.35 -9.67 -11.26
C ALA A 24 -11.46 -11.09 -10.68
N ILE A 25 -10.32 -11.68 -10.30
CA ILE A 25 -10.20 -13.07 -9.82
C ILE A 25 -9.44 -13.15 -8.49
N ASN A 26 -9.45 -14.32 -7.86
CA ASN A 26 -8.66 -14.59 -6.66
C ASN A 26 -7.17 -14.69 -6.99
N GLY A 27 -6.31 -14.34 -6.03
CA GLY A 27 -4.89 -14.55 -6.18
C GLY A 27 -4.02 -13.82 -5.16
N VAL A 28 -2.73 -13.77 -5.50
CA VAL A 28 -1.66 -13.15 -4.73
C VAL A 28 -1.11 -11.95 -5.51
N TYR A 29 -0.70 -10.91 -4.82
CA TYR A 29 -0.06 -9.74 -5.40
C TYR A 29 1.23 -9.37 -4.66
N PHE A 30 2.23 -8.95 -5.43
CA PHE A 30 3.61 -8.71 -5.03
C PHE A 30 3.96 -7.26 -5.34
N TRP A 31 4.41 -6.52 -4.33
CA TRP A 31 4.71 -5.09 -4.43
C TRP A 31 6.21 -4.85 -4.43
N TRP A 32 6.68 -4.36 -5.57
CA TRP A 32 8.06 -4.09 -5.89
C TRP A 32 8.32 -2.59 -5.78
N PHE A 33 9.40 -2.21 -5.11
CA PHE A 33 9.72 -0.81 -4.82
C PHE A 33 11.09 -0.43 -5.37
N LYS A 34 11.13 0.66 -6.14
CA LYS A 34 12.37 1.27 -6.65
C LYS A 34 13.10 2.00 -5.52
N GLU A 35 12.41 2.95 -4.89
CA GLU A 35 12.91 3.65 -3.70
C GLU A 35 12.46 2.92 -2.44
N ILE A 36 13.41 2.70 -1.53
CA ILE A 36 13.18 1.97 -0.28
C ILE A 36 12.78 2.99 0.80
N PRO A 37 11.63 2.81 1.48
CA PRO A 37 11.24 3.74 2.54
C PRO A 37 12.31 3.80 3.65
N PRO A 38 12.53 4.98 4.27
CA PRO A 38 13.61 5.17 5.23
C PRO A 38 13.59 4.15 6.37
N GLY A 39 14.76 3.55 6.63
CA GLY A 39 14.96 2.59 7.71
C GLY A 39 14.42 1.18 7.46
N VAL A 40 13.88 0.89 6.26
CA VAL A 40 13.47 -0.47 5.88
C VAL A 40 14.72 -1.29 5.50
N PRO A 41 15.05 -2.37 6.23
CA PRO A 41 16.11 -3.30 5.84
C PRO A 41 15.74 -4.06 4.56
N THR A 42 16.73 -4.29 3.71
CA THR A 42 16.56 -5.00 2.43
C THR A 42 17.43 -6.24 2.31
N GLU A 43 18.07 -6.65 3.41
CA GLU A 43 18.82 -7.90 3.47
C GLU A 43 17.91 -9.07 3.12
N ASP A 44 18.41 -9.95 2.24
CA ASP A 44 17.72 -11.14 1.72
C ASP A 44 16.39 -10.87 0.99
N CYS A 45 16.05 -9.61 0.73
CA CYS A 45 14.90 -9.25 -0.11
C CYS A 45 15.19 -9.58 -1.57
N LEU A 46 14.17 -10.05 -2.28
CA LEU A 46 14.30 -10.31 -3.72
C LEU A 46 14.39 -8.99 -4.48
N THR A 47 15.33 -8.91 -5.42
CA THR A 47 15.54 -7.73 -6.27
C THR A 47 15.49 -8.07 -7.75
N GLN A 48 14.86 -7.23 -8.56
CA GLN A 48 14.80 -7.39 -10.01
C GLN A 48 14.64 -6.00 -10.67
N ASP A 49 15.41 -5.75 -11.73
CA ASP A 49 15.32 -4.54 -12.57
C ASP A 49 15.33 -3.21 -11.79
N GLY A 50 16.12 -3.14 -10.71
CA GLY A 50 16.21 -1.95 -9.84
C GLY A 50 15.04 -1.79 -8.86
N TYR A 51 14.19 -2.81 -8.71
CA TYR A 51 13.14 -2.86 -7.71
C TYR A 51 13.40 -3.96 -6.67
N THR A 52 12.93 -3.75 -5.44
CA THR A 52 12.99 -4.70 -4.34
C THR A 52 11.58 -5.12 -3.91
N LEU A 53 11.34 -6.42 -3.76
CA LEU A 53 10.09 -6.95 -3.24
C LEU A 53 10.03 -6.73 -1.73
N LEU A 54 9.12 -5.86 -1.26
CA LEU A 54 9.01 -5.54 0.16
C LEU A 54 7.71 -5.98 0.80
N TYR A 55 6.68 -6.25 -0.01
CA TYR A 55 5.35 -6.60 0.48
C TYR A 55 4.64 -7.59 -0.43
N VAL A 56 3.95 -8.55 0.19
CA VAL A 56 3.01 -9.45 -0.49
C VAL A 56 1.64 -9.34 0.15
N GLY A 57 0.60 -9.58 -0.62
CA GLY A 57 -0.73 -9.76 -0.06
C GLY A 57 -1.59 -10.66 -0.93
N ILE A 58 -2.73 -11.04 -0.39
CA ILE A 58 -3.68 -11.94 -1.05
C ILE A 58 -5.06 -11.29 -1.16
N SER A 59 -5.85 -11.80 -2.11
CA SER A 59 -7.27 -11.48 -2.18
C SER A 59 -8.05 -12.65 -2.80
N PRO A 60 -9.08 -13.17 -2.13
CA PRO A 60 -9.54 -12.83 -0.78
C PRO A 60 -8.57 -13.31 0.31
N ASP A 61 -8.71 -12.77 1.52
CA ASP A 61 -7.91 -13.11 2.71
C ASP A 61 -8.33 -14.43 3.38
N LYS A 62 -9.48 -14.97 2.99
CA LYS A 62 -10.05 -16.22 3.52
C LYS A 62 -11.00 -16.84 2.52
N LYS A 63 -11.31 -18.12 2.73
CA LYS A 63 -12.34 -18.84 1.97
C LYS A 63 -13.67 -18.08 2.05
N GLY A 64 -14.20 -17.74 0.87
CA GLY A 64 -15.34 -16.83 0.75
C GLY A 64 -16.65 -17.39 1.31
N LYS A 65 -17.52 -16.46 1.74
CA LYS A 65 -18.99 -16.62 1.76
C LYS A 65 -19.53 -16.23 0.36
N PRO A 66 -20.73 -16.68 -0.06
CA PRO A 66 -21.25 -16.55 -1.44
C PRO A 66 -21.29 -15.16 -2.10
N ASN A 67 -21.04 -14.06 -1.36
CA ASN A 67 -21.19 -12.67 -1.86
C ASN A 67 -19.94 -11.78 -1.64
N SER A 68 -18.78 -12.35 -1.31
CA SER A 68 -17.56 -11.53 -1.21
C SER A 68 -17.13 -11.02 -2.59
N ARG A 69 -17.01 -9.70 -2.75
CA ARG A 69 -16.52 -9.06 -3.99
C ARG A 69 -15.00 -8.84 -3.98
N ALA A 70 -14.29 -9.32 -2.97
CA ALA A 70 -12.85 -9.13 -2.83
C ALA A 70 -12.07 -10.00 -3.82
N ASN A 71 -11.34 -9.36 -4.72
CA ASN A 71 -10.51 -9.97 -5.75
C ASN A 71 -9.27 -9.10 -6.03
N LEU A 72 -8.31 -9.64 -6.80
CA LEU A 72 -7.08 -8.94 -7.19
C LEU A 72 -7.35 -7.51 -7.70
N LYS A 73 -8.25 -7.34 -8.68
CA LYS A 73 -8.61 -6.03 -9.24
C LYS A 73 -9.02 -5.03 -8.18
N THR A 74 -9.94 -5.39 -7.28
CA THR A 74 -10.40 -4.50 -6.21
C THR A 74 -9.29 -4.18 -5.21
N ARG A 75 -8.50 -5.19 -4.81
CA ARG A 75 -7.52 -5.03 -3.73
C ARG A 75 -6.28 -4.26 -4.17
N ILE A 76 -5.75 -4.54 -5.35
CA ILE A 76 -4.62 -3.81 -5.93
C ILE A 76 -5.01 -2.34 -6.17
N LYS A 77 -6.19 -2.08 -6.75
CA LYS A 77 -6.69 -0.70 -6.90
C LYS A 77 -6.83 0.01 -5.55
N THR A 78 -7.30 -0.69 -4.52
CA THR A 78 -7.37 -0.12 -3.15
C THR A 78 -6.01 0.28 -2.60
N HIS A 79 -4.94 -0.45 -2.91
CA HIS A 79 -3.59 -0.06 -2.48
C HIS A 79 -3.07 1.18 -3.26
N TYR A 80 -3.35 1.29 -4.56
CA TYR A 80 -2.93 2.43 -5.36
C TYR A 80 -3.77 3.70 -5.20
N SER A 81 -5.05 3.59 -4.82
CA SER A 81 -5.96 4.73 -4.78
C SER A 81 -6.88 4.78 -3.56
N GLY A 82 -6.78 3.80 -2.65
CA GLY A 82 -7.49 3.84 -1.37
C GLY A 82 -6.73 4.67 -0.35
N ASN A 83 -6.95 4.40 0.93
CA ASN A 83 -6.33 5.12 2.04
C ASN A 83 -5.81 4.15 3.11
N ALA A 84 -5.06 4.66 4.08
CA ALA A 84 -4.45 3.88 5.16
C ALA A 84 -5.44 3.07 6.02
N GLU A 85 -6.70 3.51 6.11
CA GLU A 85 -7.75 2.77 6.82
C GLU A 85 -8.08 1.45 6.09
N GLY A 86 -8.20 1.50 4.77
CA GLY A 86 -8.55 0.32 3.94
C GLY A 86 -7.36 -0.50 3.45
N SER A 87 -6.14 0.06 3.53
CA SER A 87 -4.92 -0.53 2.99
C SER A 87 -3.81 -0.57 4.04
N THR A 88 -3.49 -1.78 4.49
CA THR A 88 -2.35 -2.07 5.37
C THR A 88 -1.02 -1.60 4.80
N LEU A 89 -0.79 -1.78 3.49
CA LEU A 89 0.41 -1.33 2.78
C LEU A 89 0.57 0.20 2.88
N ARG A 90 -0.43 0.96 2.41
CA ARG A 90 -0.46 2.43 2.54
C ARG A 90 -0.23 2.89 3.98
N ARG A 91 -0.84 2.22 4.97
CA ARG A 91 -0.62 2.54 6.38
C ARG A 91 0.84 2.37 6.81
N SER A 92 1.54 1.35 6.31
CA SER A 92 2.97 1.17 6.58
C SER A 92 3.80 2.22 5.84
N LEU A 93 3.55 2.43 4.55
CA LEU A 93 4.28 3.41 3.73
C LEU A 93 4.15 4.83 4.29
N GLY A 94 2.94 5.32 4.55
CA GLY A 94 2.77 6.68 5.06
C GLY A 94 3.32 6.88 6.47
N VAL A 95 3.42 5.83 7.30
CA VAL A 95 4.11 5.93 8.60
C VAL A 95 5.62 6.05 8.40
N LEU A 96 6.20 5.27 7.49
CA LEU A 96 7.63 5.31 7.17
C LEU A 96 8.04 6.64 6.50
N LEU A 97 7.17 7.17 5.64
CA LEU A 97 7.37 8.39 4.85
C LEU A 97 6.81 9.65 5.53
N ALA A 98 6.33 9.58 6.77
CA ALA A 98 5.69 10.71 7.44
C ALA A 98 6.60 11.93 7.60
N LEU A 99 7.90 11.70 7.85
CA LEU A 99 8.89 12.78 8.00
C LEU A 99 9.17 13.50 6.68
N GLU A 100 9.18 12.75 5.57
CA GLU A 100 9.44 13.29 4.23
C GLU A 100 8.21 14.01 3.67
N SER A 101 7.04 13.38 3.80
CA SER A 101 5.77 13.88 3.29
C SER A 101 5.19 15.02 4.14
N ASN A 102 5.57 15.11 5.41
CA ASN A 102 4.96 15.97 6.42
C ASN A 102 3.44 15.74 6.61
N TYR A 103 2.94 14.57 6.23
CA TYR A 103 1.55 14.17 6.42
C TYR A 103 1.45 13.01 7.42
N PRO A 104 1.45 13.30 8.74
CA PRO A 104 1.30 12.27 9.76
C PRO A 104 -0.09 11.63 9.71
N LEU A 105 -0.24 10.48 10.36
CA LEU A 105 -1.54 9.85 10.53
C LEU A 105 -2.47 10.76 11.36
N ARG A 106 -3.70 10.96 10.90
CA ARG A 106 -4.70 11.83 11.55
C ARG A 106 -6.02 11.09 11.73
N ARG A 107 -6.77 11.47 12.77
CA ARG A 107 -8.21 11.18 12.87
C ARG A 107 -8.97 12.10 11.92
N VAL A 108 -9.95 11.57 11.21
CA VAL A 108 -10.73 12.31 10.19
C VAL A 108 -12.23 12.11 10.34
N GLY A 109 -13.03 13.01 9.76
CA GLY A 109 -14.49 12.94 9.76
C GLY A 109 -15.06 12.92 11.18
N SER A 110 -15.76 11.85 11.56
CA SER A 110 -16.28 11.66 12.93
C SER A 110 -15.20 11.33 13.98
N GLY A 111 -13.93 11.29 13.58
CA GLY A 111 -12.79 10.97 14.44
C GLY A 111 -12.56 9.47 14.68
N LYS A 112 -13.44 8.60 14.15
CA LYS A 112 -13.32 7.14 14.26
C LYS A 112 -12.31 6.54 13.29
N ARG A 113 -12.14 7.16 12.12
CA ARG A 113 -11.25 6.70 11.04
C ARG A 113 -9.90 7.39 11.14
N THR A 114 -8.85 6.69 10.72
CA THR A 114 -7.49 7.22 10.69
C THR A 114 -6.83 7.04 9.33
N THR A 115 -6.24 8.11 8.81
CA THR A 115 -5.63 8.17 7.47
C THR A 115 -4.65 9.34 7.41
N PHE A 116 -3.90 9.48 6.31
CA PHE A 116 -2.95 10.59 6.13
C PHE A 116 -3.60 11.86 5.58
N THR A 117 -4.90 12.03 5.80
CA THR A 117 -5.76 13.06 5.18
C THR A 117 -5.82 12.99 3.65
N HIS A 118 -6.64 13.81 3.01
CA HIS A 118 -6.70 13.89 1.55
C HIS A 118 -5.36 14.26 0.90
N LEU A 119 -4.64 15.23 1.47
CA LEU A 119 -3.36 15.70 0.92
C LEU A 119 -2.27 14.63 1.04
N GLY A 120 -2.13 14.00 2.21
CA GLY A 120 -1.11 12.97 2.41
C GLY A 120 -1.40 11.69 1.64
N GLU A 121 -2.67 11.33 1.47
CA GLU A 121 -3.00 10.20 0.61
C GLU A 121 -2.76 10.51 -0.88
N GLN A 122 -2.89 11.76 -1.32
CA GLN A 122 -2.51 12.13 -2.69
C GLN A 122 -1.00 12.16 -2.88
N TRP A 123 -0.26 12.63 -1.88
CA TRP A 123 1.20 12.53 -1.87
C TRP A 123 1.63 11.06 -1.99
N LEU A 124 0.99 10.15 -1.25
CA LEU A 124 1.23 8.71 -1.38
C LEU A 124 0.81 8.14 -2.75
N ASP A 125 -0.23 8.67 -3.38
CA ASP A 125 -0.62 8.28 -4.74
C ASP A 125 0.51 8.59 -5.74
N GLN A 126 1.13 9.76 -5.63
CA GLN A 126 2.27 10.20 -6.45
C GLN A 126 3.54 9.39 -6.12
N TRP A 127 3.87 9.25 -4.83
CA TRP A 127 5.02 8.45 -4.41
C TRP A 127 4.93 7.00 -4.90
N MET A 128 3.75 6.38 -4.82
CA MET A 128 3.55 5.02 -5.34
C MET A 128 3.56 4.95 -6.87
N GLU A 129 3.18 6.01 -7.60
CA GLU A 129 3.31 6.08 -9.06
C GLU A 129 4.78 5.97 -9.48
N GLU A 130 5.64 6.70 -8.79
CA GLU A 130 7.07 6.79 -9.12
C GLU A 130 7.85 5.56 -8.64
N ASN A 131 7.46 5.03 -7.48
CA ASN A 131 8.31 4.10 -6.74
C ASN A 131 7.75 2.68 -6.64
N ALA A 132 6.46 2.44 -6.89
CA ALA A 132 5.87 1.13 -6.69
C ALA A 132 5.37 0.51 -8.02
N LYS A 133 5.67 -0.77 -8.20
CA LYS A 133 5.06 -1.62 -9.22
C LYS A 133 4.46 -2.86 -8.58
N VAL A 134 3.48 -3.44 -9.25
CA VAL A 134 2.79 -4.64 -8.77
C VAL A 134 2.82 -5.75 -9.79
N TYR A 135 3.00 -6.97 -9.31
CA TYR A 135 2.80 -8.21 -10.05
C TYR A 135 1.74 -9.04 -9.34
N TRP A 136 1.04 -9.92 -10.05
CA TRP A 136 0.03 -10.79 -9.46
C TRP A 136 0.01 -12.17 -10.10
N VAL A 137 -0.43 -13.14 -9.31
CA VAL A 137 -0.61 -14.54 -9.71
C VAL A 137 -2.04 -14.94 -9.36
N ALA A 138 -2.78 -15.43 -10.36
CA ALA A 138 -4.10 -16.02 -10.14
C ALA A 138 -3.99 -17.28 -9.28
N HIS A 139 -4.84 -17.42 -8.28
CA HIS A 139 -4.91 -18.63 -7.47
C HIS A 139 -6.30 -18.77 -6.86
N GLU A 140 -6.86 -19.98 -6.87
CA GLU A 140 -8.23 -20.21 -6.37
C GLU A 140 -8.34 -20.01 -4.86
N GLU A 141 -7.36 -20.53 -4.11
CA GLU A 141 -7.31 -20.54 -2.65
C GLU A 141 -6.12 -19.73 -2.09
N PRO A 142 -6.01 -18.42 -2.36
CA PRO A 142 -4.80 -17.66 -2.03
C PRO A 142 -4.55 -17.54 -0.50
N TRP A 143 -5.58 -17.73 0.33
CA TRP A 143 -5.46 -17.79 1.79
C TRP A 143 -4.60 -18.95 2.31
N LEU A 144 -4.37 -19.98 1.51
CA LEU A 144 -3.45 -21.08 1.86
C LEU A 144 -1.98 -20.72 1.59
N LEU A 145 -1.72 -19.62 0.86
CA LEU A 145 -0.38 -19.27 0.38
C LEU A 145 0.31 -18.21 1.23
N GLU A 146 -0.44 -17.36 1.93
CA GLU A 146 0.12 -16.19 2.59
C GLU A 146 1.17 -16.56 3.64
N GLU A 147 0.90 -17.54 4.48
CA GLU A 147 1.85 -18.02 5.51
C GLU A 147 3.11 -18.62 4.87
N ILE A 148 2.95 -19.39 3.80
CA ILE A 148 4.07 -20.00 3.05
C ILE A 148 4.95 -18.91 2.44
N LEU A 149 4.35 -17.91 1.81
CA LEU A 149 5.08 -16.79 1.20
C LEU A 149 5.81 -15.98 2.27
N ILE A 150 5.11 -15.55 3.31
CA ILE A 150 5.69 -14.74 4.39
C ILE A 150 6.81 -15.49 5.13
N GLY A 151 6.72 -16.82 5.24
CA GLY A 151 7.75 -17.64 5.87
C GLY A 151 8.97 -17.97 4.99
N SER A 152 8.87 -17.78 3.66
CA SER A 152 9.92 -18.21 2.71
C SER A 152 10.70 -17.07 2.06
N ILE A 153 10.19 -15.84 2.08
CA ILE A 153 10.84 -14.68 1.49
C ILE A 153 10.89 -13.51 2.48
N SER A 154 12.00 -12.75 2.43
CA SER A 154 12.17 -11.54 3.23
C SER A 154 11.19 -10.46 2.77
N LEU A 155 10.18 -10.16 3.58
CA LEU A 155 9.09 -9.22 3.28
C LEU A 155 8.92 -8.19 4.41
N PRO A 156 9.81 -7.19 4.51
CA PRO A 156 9.89 -6.33 5.68
C PRO A 156 8.63 -5.50 5.96
N LEU A 157 7.77 -5.25 4.96
CA LEU A 157 6.54 -4.46 5.16
C LEU A 157 5.33 -5.32 5.58
N ASN A 158 5.42 -6.65 5.51
CA ASN A 158 4.40 -7.57 6.04
C ASN A 158 4.54 -7.70 7.56
N ILE A 159 3.52 -7.32 8.33
CA ILE A 159 3.54 -7.42 9.81
C ILE A 159 2.85 -8.70 10.29
N GLN A 160 1.64 -8.97 9.81
CA GLN A 160 0.84 -10.10 10.27
C GLN A 160 1.46 -11.41 9.79
N GLY A 161 1.60 -12.40 10.68
CA GLY A 161 2.18 -13.71 10.36
C GLY A 161 3.69 -13.71 10.10
N ASN A 162 4.33 -12.54 9.99
CA ASN A 162 5.74 -12.45 9.65
C ASN A 162 6.65 -12.60 10.87
N ASN A 163 7.84 -13.17 10.68
CA ASN A 163 8.91 -13.26 11.68
C ASN A 163 10.14 -12.42 11.31
N HIS A 164 10.04 -11.60 10.25
CA HIS A 164 11.10 -10.70 9.82
C HIS A 164 11.58 -9.77 10.96
N PRO A 165 12.91 -9.59 11.16
CA PRO A 165 13.47 -8.77 12.26
C PRO A 165 12.96 -7.33 12.33
N PHE A 166 12.55 -6.76 11.20
CA PHE A 166 11.97 -5.41 11.12
C PHE A 166 10.54 -5.28 11.66
N LYS A 167 9.79 -6.39 11.75
CA LYS A 167 8.40 -6.40 12.21
C LYS A 167 8.17 -5.65 13.53
N PRO A 168 8.93 -5.89 14.62
CA PRO A 168 8.73 -5.17 15.87
C PRO A 168 8.92 -3.66 15.69
N THR A 169 9.92 -3.22 14.94
CA THR A 169 10.19 -1.81 14.65
C THR A 169 9.02 -1.18 13.90
N LEU A 170 8.59 -1.76 12.77
CA LEU A 170 7.47 -1.23 11.99
C LEU A 170 6.15 -1.23 12.79
N SER A 171 5.93 -2.26 13.61
CA SER A 171 4.76 -2.34 14.50
C SER A 171 4.77 -1.25 15.57
N ALA A 172 5.94 -0.94 16.14
CA ALA A 172 6.11 0.15 17.09
C ALA A 172 5.88 1.52 16.43
N MET A 173 6.41 1.74 15.22
CA MET A 173 6.20 2.98 14.47
C MET A 173 4.71 3.21 14.18
N ARG A 174 3.98 2.18 13.70
CA ARG A 174 2.52 2.28 13.47
C ARG A 174 1.75 2.54 14.77
N SER A 175 2.17 1.89 15.86
CA SER A 175 1.55 2.09 17.18
C SER A 175 1.78 3.51 17.71
N LYS A 176 2.98 4.07 17.52
CA LYS A 176 3.31 5.44 17.87
C LYS A 176 2.47 6.44 17.05
N ALA A 177 2.45 6.30 15.72
CA ALA A 177 1.64 7.16 14.85
C ALA A 177 0.15 7.12 15.22
N MET A 178 -0.38 5.95 15.59
CA MET A 178 -1.77 5.82 16.06
C MET A 178 -2.01 6.52 17.40
N LYS A 179 -1.06 6.47 18.35
CA LYS A 179 -1.16 7.20 19.63
C LYS A 179 -1.13 8.71 19.40
N GLU A 180 -0.25 9.19 18.53
CA GLU A 180 -0.15 10.60 18.16
C GLU A 180 -1.43 11.10 17.50
N ALA A 181 -1.97 10.35 16.52
CA ALA A 181 -3.23 10.66 15.86
C ALA A 181 -4.41 10.79 16.84
N LYS A 182 -4.40 10.04 17.95
CA LYS A 182 -5.44 10.12 19.00
C LYS A 182 -5.34 11.37 19.86
N ILE A 183 -4.14 11.90 20.06
CA ILE A 183 -3.90 13.11 20.86
C ILE A 183 -4.16 14.37 20.03
N MET A 184 -3.84 14.32 18.74
CA MET A 184 -4.13 15.40 17.81
C MET A 184 -5.63 15.64 17.65
N GLU A 185 -6.01 16.90 17.39
CA GLU A 185 -7.37 17.23 16.97
C GLU A 185 -7.77 16.47 15.69
N ILE A 186 -9.07 16.29 15.49
CA ILE A 186 -9.58 15.72 14.24
C ILE A 186 -9.18 16.67 13.11
N ALA A 187 -8.58 16.14 12.05
CA ALA A 187 -8.20 16.96 10.90
C ALA A 187 -9.45 17.54 10.24
N ASP A 188 -9.43 18.84 9.99
CA ASP A 188 -10.42 19.49 9.14
C ASP A 188 -10.07 19.22 7.67
N GLU A 189 -10.92 18.46 7.00
CA GLU A 189 -10.79 18.14 5.57
C GLU A 189 -11.85 18.88 4.74
N THR A 190 -12.52 19.89 5.31
CA THR A 190 -13.56 20.66 4.64
C THR A 190 -13.00 21.33 3.38
N GLY A 191 -13.69 21.15 2.25
CA GLY A 191 -13.30 21.74 0.97
C GLY A 191 -12.23 20.94 0.20
N PHE A 192 -11.57 19.97 0.83
CA PHE A 192 -10.62 19.10 0.15
C PHE A 192 -11.33 17.91 -0.50
N SER A 193 -10.89 17.55 -1.70
CA SER A 193 -11.14 16.24 -2.31
C SER A 193 -9.93 15.90 -3.17
N ARG A 194 -9.65 14.60 -3.40
CA ARG A 194 -8.50 14.22 -4.24
C ARG A 194 -8.55 14.81 -5.65
N SER A 195 -9.75 14.94 -6.23
CA SER A 195 -9.93 15.58 -7.54
C SER A 195 -9.65 17.09 -7.47
N LYS A 196 -10.21 17.80 -6.48
CA LYS A 196 -9.99 19.23 -6.32
C LYS A 196 -8.54 19.56 -6.00
N VAL A 197 -7.85 18.74 -5.21
CA VAL A 197 -6.43 18.98 -4.90
C VAL A 197 -5.56 18.70 -6.12
N ALA A 198 -5.85 17.68 -6.93
CA ALA A 198 -5.16 17.47 -8.21
C ALA A 198 -5.28 18.70 -9.11
N GLU A 199 -6.49 19.27 -9.23
CA GLU A 199 -6.73 20.52 -9.96
C GLU A 199 -5.95 21.71 -9.37
N ILE A 200 -5.91 21.86 -8.04
CA ILE A 200 -5.15 22.94 -7.36
C ILE A 200 -3.65 22.81 -7.60
N ILE A 201 -3.09 21.59 -7.52
CA ILE A 201 -1.67 21.33 -7.79
C ILE A 201 -1.36 21.63 -9.25
N GLU A 202 -2.17 21.14 -10.18
CA GLU A 202 -1.99 21.35 -11.61
C GLU A 202 -2.01 22.85 -11.98
N GLN A 203 -2.95 23.60 -11.42
CA GLN A 203 -3.02 25.06 -11.53
C GLN A 203 -1.78 25.76 -10.94
N ALA A 204 -1.26 25.29 -9.81
CA ALA A 204 -0.06 25.87 -9.18
C ALA A 204 1.23 25.61 -9.98
N THR A 205 1.32 24.50 -10.72
CA THR A 205 2.45 24.22 -11.64
C THR A 205 2.36 24.93 -12.99
N GLN A 206 1.18 25.34 -13.46
CA GLN A 206 1.01 26.11 -14.70
C GLN A 206 1.33 27.60 -14.56
N VAL A 207 1.54 28.10 -13.34
CA VAL A 207 1.87 29.51 -13.04
C VAL A 207 3.40 29.70 -12.87
N LYS A 208 4.22 28.72 -13.24
CA LYS A 208 5.69 28.80 -13.25
C LYS A 208 6.26 28.72 -14.66
#